data_AF-A0A8E2DLQ7-F1
#
_entry.id   AF-A0A8E2DLQ7-F1
#
_cell.length_a   1.000
_cell.length_b   1.000
_cell.length_c   1.000
_cell.angle_alpha   90.00
_cell.angle_beta   90.00
_cell.angle_gamma   90.00
#
_symmetry.space_group_name_H-M   'P 1'
#
loop_
_entity.id
_entity.type
_entity.pdbx_description
1 polymer ?
#
loop_
_entity_poly.entity_id
_entity_poly.type
_entity_poly.pdbx_seq_one_letter_code
_entity_poly.pdbx_strand_id
1 'polypeptide(L)'
;FAFAQIKGDVCLVQGAPSPSTNTAPSALMVADVNVFRHEFITLFRFSYSASVHPSDMQILEPIDEAQMLYEEDKGTVSLARDVMARLQKLTLAAR
;
A
#
# COMPACT_ATOMS: atom_id res chain seq x y z
N PHE A 1 4.42 -1.59 -5.51
CA PHE A 1 3.28 -1.67 -4.58
C PHE A 1 3.82 -1.90 -3.17
N ALA A 2 3.08 -1.51 -2.15
CA ALA A 2 3.46 -1.75 -0.75
C ALA A 2 2.22 -1.93 0.13
N PHE A 3 2.35 -2.66 1.23
CA PHE A 3 1.41 -2.49 2.35
C PHE A 3 1.78 -1.24 3.12
N ALA A 4 0.79 -0.40 3.37
CA ALA A 4 0.93 0.82 4.14
C ALA A 4 -0.20 0.91 5.16
N GLN A 5 0.09 1.51 6.30
CA GLN A 5 -0.93 1.95 7.24
C GLN A 5 -1.29 3.40 6.93
N ILE A 6 -2.55 3.66 6.62
CA ILE A 6 -3.10 5.00 6.40
C ILE A 6 -4.20 5.22 7.44
N LYS A 7 -4.02 6.22 8.32
CA LYS A 7 -4.98 6.54 9.40
C LYS A 7 -5.42 5.34 10.26
N GLY A 8 -4.52 4.38 10.47
CA GLY A 8 -4.77 3.17 11.25
C GLY A 8 -5.11 1.93 10.42
N ASP A 9 -5.57 2.09 9.18
CA ASP A 9 -5.97 0.96 8.33
C ASP A 9 -4.82 0.47 7.44
N VAL A 10 -4.60 -0.84 7.41
CA VAL A 10 -3.62 -1.47 6.52
C VAL A 10 -4.22 -1.65 5.13
N CYS A 11 -3.60 -1.06 4.11
CA CYS A 11 -4.05 -1.07 2.73
C CYS A 11 -2.89 -1.37 1.77
N LEU A 12 -3.24 -1.78 0.55
CA LEU A 12 -2.28 -1.94 -0.53
C LEU A 12 -2.21 -0.62 -1.30
N VAL A 13 -1.01 -0.08 -1.49
CA VAL A 13 -0.80 1.20 -2.18
C VAL A 13 0.13 1.08 -3.38
N GLN A 14 -0.11 1.92 -4.38
CA GLN A 14 0.74 2.16 -5.54
C GLN A 14 1.06 3.66 -5.60
N GLY A 15 2.33 4.03 -5.62
CA GLY A 15 2.77 5.42 -5.51
C GLY A 15 3.91 5.54 -4.49
N ALA A 16 4.68 6.62 -4.58
CA ALA A 16 5.96 6.81 -3.89
C ALA A 16 5.79 7.34 -2.44
N PRO A 17 6.83 7.33 -1.59
CA PRO A 17 8.12 7.97 -1.91
C PRO A 17 9.30 7.00 -2.05
N SER A 18 10.16 7.30 -3.02
CA SER A 18 11.56 6.85 -3.02
C SER A 18 12.21 7.24 -1.68
N PRO A 19 12.94 6.33 -0.99
CA PRO A 19 13.71 6.67 0.21
C PRO A 19 15.01 7.44 -0.07
N SER A 20 15.20 8.04 -1.25
CA SER A 20 16.49 8.60 -1.67
C SER A 20 16.77 10.02 -1.21
N THR A 21 16.17 10.53 -0.13
CA THR A 21 16.63 11.81 0.43
C THR A 21 16.49 11.81 1.95
N ASN A 22 17.61 11.97 2.65
CA ASN A 22 17.75 12.27 4.09
C ASN A 22 17.09 13.61 4.51
N THR A 23 16.04 14.03 3.82
CA THR A 23 15.31 15.27 4.11
C THR A 23 14.17 14.91 5.04
N ALA A 24 14.14 15.53 6.22
CA ALA A 24 13.02 15.39 7.14
C ALA A 24 11.68 15.65 6.40
N PRO A 25 10.62 14.88 6.69
CA PRO A 25 9.31 15.10 6.07
C PRO A 25 8.88 16.54 6.32
N SER A 26 8.78 17.33 5.25
CA SER A 26 8.35 18.72 5.33
C SER A 26 6.82 18.77 5.40
N ALA A 27 6.26 19.70 6.18
CA ALA A 27 4.80 19.85 6.37
C ALA A 27 4.02 20.16 5.07
N LEU A 28 4.73 20.45 3.97
CA LEU A 28 4.18 20.72 2.64
C LEU A 28 4.27 19.50 1.70
N MET A 29 4.90 18.41 2.12
CA MET A 29 5.01 17.21 1.30
C MET A 29 3.74 16.38 1.43
N VAL A 30 3.19 15.99 0.28
CA VAL A 30 2.06 15.08 0.21
C VAL A 30 2.42 13.99 -0.80
N ALA A 31 2.15 12.74 -0.44
CA ALA A 31 2.38 11.59 -1.31
C ALA A 31 1.09 11.25 -2.05
N ASP A 32 1.13 11.30 -3.38
CA ASP A 32 0.03 10.84 -4.22
C ASP A 32 0.11 9.32 -4.35
N VAL A 33 -0.91 8.64 -3.83
CA VAL A 33 -1.01 7.19 -3.80
C VAL A 33 -2.36 6.72 -4.31
N ASN A 34 -2.35 5.62 -5.05
CA ASN A 34 -3.54 4.84 -5.37
C ASN A 34 -3.72 3.79 -4.28
N VAL A 35 -4.92 3.77 -3.68
CA VAL A 35 -5.29 2.84 -2.62
C VAL A 35 -6.12 1.71 -3.21
N PHE A 36 -5.71 0.49 -2.90
CA PHE A 36 -6.37 -0.74 -3.31
C PHE A 36 -6.96 -1.44 -2.08
N ARG A 37 -8.22 -1.84 -2.17
CA ARG A 37 -8.95 -2.55 -1.11
C ARG A 37 -8.93 -4.05 -1.38
N HIS A 38 -8.76 -4.84 -0.33
CA HIS A 38 -8.95 -6.29 -0.41
C HIS A 38 -10.41 -6.60 -0.73
N GLU A 39 -10.65 -7.37 -1.79
CA GLU A 39 -11.99 -7.76 -2.21
C GLU A 39 -12.27 -9.20 -1.75
N PHE A 40 -11.51 -10.18 -2.26
CA PHE A 40 -11.59 -11.58 -1.85
C PHE A 40 -10.31 -12.34 -2.19
N ILE A 41 -10.03 -13.42 -1.44
CA ILE A 41 -8.90 -14.33 -1.64
C ILE A 41 -7.58 -13.55 -1.72
N THR A 42 -7.05 -13.37 -2.92
CA THR A 42 -5.79 -12.69 -3.23
C THR A 42 -5.99 -11.41 -4.03
N LEU A 43 -7.24 -11.10 -4.40
CA LEU A 43 -7.59 -10.00 -5.29
C LEU A 43 -7.82 -8.70 -4.51
N PHE A 44 -7.16 -7.65 -4.98
CA PHE A 44 -7.35 -6.28 -4.58
C PHE A 44 -7.91 -5.49 -5.74
N ARG A 45 -8.84 -4.58 -5.44
CA ARG A 45 -9.43 -3.66 -6.40
C ARG A 45 -8.96 -2.25 -6.10
N PHE A 46 -8.62 -1.49 -7.13
CA PHE A 46 -8.46 -0.05 -7.03
C PHE A 46 -9.70 0.55 -6.38
N SER A 47 -9.49 1.40 -5.38
CA SER A 47 -10.56 2.05 -4.64
C SER A 47 -10.60 3.53 -4.96
N TYR A 48 -9.50 4.25 -4.72
CA TYR A 48 -9.40 5.69 -4.95
C TYR A 48 -7.93 6.12 -4.97
N SER A 49 -7.69 7.32 -5.50
CA SER A 49 -6.41 8.02 -5.36
C SER A 49 -6.51 9.03 -4.22
N ALA A 50 -5.44 9.19 -3.45
CA ALA A 50 -5.36 10.15 -2.36
C ALA A 50 -3.99 10.79 -2.29
N SER A 51 -4.00 12.06 -1.91
CA SER A 51 -2.80 12.79 -1.51
C SER A 51 -2.71 12.70 0.02
N VAL A 52 -1.76 11.92 0.53
CA VAL A 52 -1.62 11.63 1.97
C VAL A 52 -0.36 12.29 2.52
N HIS A 53 -0.51 12.99 3.65
CA HIS A 53 0.64 13.56 4.34
C HIS A 53 1.53 12.43 4.87
N PRO A 54 2.88 12.51 4.77
CA PRO A 54 3.78 11.45 5.23
C PRO A 54 3.59 11.04 6.69
N SER A 55 3.16 11.95 7.58
CA SER A 55 2.85 11.58 8.98
C SER A 55 1.60 10.72 9.14
N ASP A 56 0.71 10.70 8.16
CA ASP A 56 -0.53 9.92 8.16
C ASP A 56 -0.38 8.58 7.41
N MET A 57 0.78 8.34 6.79
CA MET A 57 1.08 7.14 6.01
C MET A 57 2.40 6.52 6.44
N GLN A 58 2.36 5.27 6.88
CA GLN A 58 3.55 4.48 7.15
C GLN A 58 3.64 3.30 6.19
N ILE A 59 4.71 3.24 5.39
CA ILE A 59 5.01 2.04 4.61
C ILE A 59 5.45 0.93 5.56
N LEU A 60 4.77 -0.23 5.51
CA LEU A 60 5.04 -1.39 6.35
C LEU A 60 5.97 -2.38 5.65
N GLU A 61 5.63 -2.76 4.42
CA GLU A 61 6.49 -3.60 3.57
C GLU A 61 6.25 -3.36 2.07
N PRO A 62 7.31 -3.28 1.25
CA PRO A 62 7.15 -3.32 -0.20
C PRO A 62 6.71 -4.72 -0.65
N ILE A 63 5.96 -4.79 -1.74
CA ILE A 63 5.58 -6.04 -2.39
C ILE A 63 6.51 -6.29 -3.57
N ASP A 64 7.15 -7.46 -3.57
CA ASP A 64 7.97 -7.93 -4.69
C ASP A 64 7.09 -8.14 -5.93
N GLU A 65 7.55 -7.67 -7.08
CA GLU A 65 6.86 -7.80 -8.36
C GLU A 65 6.62 -9.26 -8.74
N ALA A 66 7.51 -10.18 -8.34
CA ALA A 66 7.34 -11.61 -8.57
C ALA A 66 6.18 -12.22 -7.75
N GLN A 67 5.72 -11.52 -6.70
CA GLN A 67 4.64 -11.96 -5.81
C GLN A 67 3.30 -11.29 -6.12
N MET A 68 3.20 -10.56 -7.23
CA MET A 68 1.97 -9.87 -7.63
C MET A 68 1.71 -9.97 -9.13
N LEU A 69 0.45 -9.82 -9.51
CA LEU A 69 0.01 -9.62 -10.87
C LEU A 69 -0.89 -8.39 -10.90
N TYR A 70 -0.44 -7.32 -11.55
CA TYR A 70 -1.21 -6.09 -11.72
C TYR A 70 -1.83 -6.04 -13.12
N GLU A 71 -3.15 -6.00 -13.17
CA GLU A 71 -3.95 -5.77 -14.38
C GLU A 71 -4.46 -4.34 -14.34
N GLU A 72 -3.66 -3.42 -14.90
CA GLU A 72 -3.90 -1.97 -14.84
C GLU A 72 -5.22 -1.56 -15.50
N ASP A 73 -5.56 -2.17 -16.64
CA ASP A 73 -6.81 -1.95 -17.39
C ASP A 73 -8.05 -2.28 -16.57
N LYS A 74 -7.93 -3.24 -15.64
CA LYS A 74 -9.01 -3.66 -14.74
C LYS A 74 -8.96 -2.99 -13.37
N GLY A 75 -7.86 -2.30 -13.07
CA GLY A 75 -7.58 -1.77 -11.74
C GLY A 75 -7.53 -2.86 -10.67
N THR A 76 -7.00 -4.04 -11.00
CA THR A 76 -6.93 -5.17 -10.06
C THR A 76 -5.50 -5.65 -9.82
N VAL A 77 -5.19 -6.01 -8.58
CA VAL A 77 -3.91 -6.62 -8.21
C VAL A 77 -4.18 -7.95 -7.53
N SER A 78 -3.60 -9.02 -8.05
CA SER A 78 -3.59 -10.33 -7.36
C SER A 78 -2.26 -10.49 -6.63
N LEU A 79 -2.31 -10.84 -5.34
CA LEU A 79 -1.11 -11.09 -4.52
C LEU A 79 -0.91 -12.58 -4.26
N ALA A 80 0.33 -13.04 -4.11
CA ALA A 80 0.60 -14.42 -3.73
C ALA A 80 0.05 -14.73 -2.31
N ARG A 81 -0.24 -16.01 -2.05
CA ARG A 81 -0.91 -16.45 -0.81
C ARG A 81 -0.09 -16.18 0.45
N ASP A 82 1.23 -16.28 0.34
CA ASP A 82 2.16 -15.97 1.42
C ASP A 82 2.15 -14.46 1.75
N VAL A 83 2.01 -13.60 0.75
CA VAL A 83 1.80 -12.16 0.95
C VAL A 83 0.50 -11.89 1.71
N MET A 84 -0.58 -12.61 1.39
CA MET A 84 -1.83 -12.51 2.15
C MET A 84 -1.67 -12.92 3.62
N ALA A 85 -0.85 -13.92 3.90
CA ALA A 85 -0.55 -14.32 5.27
C ALA A 85 0.25 -13.24 6.03
N ARG A 86 1.14 -12.50 5.35
CA ARG A 86 1.82 -11.33 5.93
C ARG A 86 0.83 -10.20 6.22
N LEU A 87 -0.07 -9.89 5.28
CA LEU A 87 -1.12 -8.89 5.48
C LEU A 87 -1.96 -9.17 6.73
N GLN A 88 -2.39 -10.42 6.92
CA GLN A 88 -3.16 -10.80 8.11
C GLN A 88 -2.43 -10.49 9.42
N LYS A 89 -1.11 -10.73 9.47
CA LYS A 89 -0.28 -10.42 10.64
C LYS A 89 -0.16 -8.91 10.85
N LEU A 90 0.05 -8.14 9.78
CA LEU A 90 0.14 -6.68 9.84
C LEU A 90 -1.18 -6.06 10.32
N THR A 91 -2.32 -6.52 9.78
CA THR A 91 -3.65 -6.05 10.19
C THR A 91 -3.97 -6.40 11.64
N LEU A 92 -3.49 -7.54 12.15
CA LEU A 92 -3.66 -7.89 13.56
C LEU A 92 -2.79 -7.01 14.47
N ALA A 93 -1.56 -6.70 14.07
CA ALA A 93 -0.64 -5.87 14.84
C ALA A 93 -1.02 -4.37 14.84
N ALA A 94 -1.79 -3.93 13.84
CA ALA A 94 -2.27 -2.56 13.72
C ALA A 94 -3.51 -2.25 14.58
N ARG A 95 -4.11 -3.26 15.21
CA ARG A 95 -5.27 -3.14 16.11
C ARG A 95 -4.84 -3.09 17.56
#